data_AF-A0A8B5YFZ3-F1
#
_entry.id   AF-A0A8B5YFZ3-F1
#
_cell.length_a   1.000
_cell.length_b   1.000
_cell.length_c   1.000
_cell.angle_alpha   90.00
_cell.angle_beta   90.00
_cell.angle_gamma   90.00
#
_symmetry.space_group_name_H-M   'P 1'
#
loop_
_entity.id
_entity.type
_entity.pdbx_description
1 polymer ?
#
loop_
_entity_poly.entity_id
_entity_poly.type
_entity_poly.pdbx_seq_one_letter_code
_entity_poly.pdbx_strand_id
1 'polypeptide(L)'
;MFEDERLNRLIYLYTPLYAEDFPIILFWIPKSGCTTLNRWFFFQNGLLEDVNRRCAGEVHHYRNSIYTQKPNYVKDLLTDLREGKKDTYKVVRNPFRRAVSSFLAAICSPNFICLFNSDINTGLSFT
;
A
#
# COMPACT_ATOMS: atom_id res chain seq x y z
N MET A 1 -21.01 -10.17 13.68
CA MET A 1 -19.93 -10.41 14.67
C MET A 1 -18.77 -11.23 14.08
N PHE A 2 -18.93 -12.51 13.73
CA PHE A 2 -17.84 -13.29 13.12
C PHE A 2 -17.40 -12.78 11.73
N GLU A 3 -18.34 -12.30 10.91
CA GLU A 3 -18.03 -11.74 9.59
C GLU A 3 -17.30 -10.39 9.69
N ASP A 4 -17.76 -9.50 10.59
CA ASP A 4 -17.13 -8.20 10.81
C ASP A 4 -15.70 -8.37 11.33
N GLU A 5 -15.45 -9.35 12.20
CA GLU A 5 -14.11 -9.65 12.69
C GLU A 5 -13.18 -10.16 11.57
N ARG A 6 -13.68 -11.03 10.69
CA ARG A 6 -12.94 -11.51 9.51
C ARG A 6 -12.62 -10.38 8.54
N LEU A 7 -13.58 -9.50 8.29
CA LEU A 7 -13.41 -8.37 7.38
C LEU A 7 -12.41 -7.36 7.94
N ASN A 8 -12.49 -7.07 9.25
CA ASN A 8 -11.50 -6.26 9.94
C ASN A 8 -10.10 -6.87 9.83
N ARG A 9 -9.94 -8.18 10.07
CA ARG A 9 -8.64 -8.86 9.89
C ARG A 9 -8.13 -8.77 8.45
N LEU A 10 -9.02 -8.84 7.46
CA LEU A 10 -8.67 -8.77 6.04
C LEU A 10 -8.07 -7.40 5.67
N ILE A 11 -8.61 -6.32 6.23
CA ILE A 11 -8.18 -4.94 5.91
C ILE A 11 -7.14 -4.37 6.89
N TYR A 12 -6.98 -4.97 8.08
CA TYR A 12 -6.14 -4.43 9.16
C TYR A 12 -4.67 -4.25 8.75
N LEU A 13 -4.08 -5.29 8.13
CA LEU A 13 -2.66 -5.26 7.81
C LEU A 13 -2.36 -4.32 6.63
N TYR A 14 -3.22 -4.31 5.61
CA TYR A 14 -3.08 -3.49 4.42
C TYR A 14 -4.46 -2.95 4.03
N THR A 15 -4.78 -1.75 4.52
CA THR A 15 -6.06 -1.10 4.21
C THR A 15 -6.18 -0.92 2.68
N PRO A 16 -7.23 -1.50 2.04
CA PRO A 16 -7.51 -1.33 0.62
C PRO A 16 -7.59 0.12 0.19
N LEU A 17 -7.32 0.35 -1.10
CA LEU A 17 -7.63 1.63 -1.73
C LEU A 17 -9.12 1.67 -2.04
N TYR A 18 -9.75 2.74 -1.59
CA TYR A 18 -11.18 2.96 -1.62
C TYR A 18 -11.49 4.43 -1.87
N ALA A 19 -12.47 4.68 -2.74
CA ALA A 19 -13.10 5.98 -2.87
C ALA A 19 -14.60 5.75 -3.07
N GLU A 20 -15.41 6.69 -2.61
CA GLU A 20 -16.88 6.64 -2.72
C GLU A 20 -17.32 6.59 -4.19
N ASP A 21 -16.80 7.50 -5.02
CA ASP A 21 -17.17 7.64 -6.44
C ASP A 21 -16.31 6.78 -7.40
N PHE A 22 -15.54 5.82 -6.87
CA PHE A 22 -14.73 4.92 -7.69
C PHE A 22 -15.29 3.49 -7.63
N PRO A 23 -15.51 2.82 -8.78
CA PRO A 23 -16.31 1.59 -8.83
C PRO A 23 -15.60 0.35 -8.26
N ILE A 24 -14.32 0.45 -7.90
CA ILE A 24 -13.48 -0.69 -7.57
C ILE A 24 -12.79 -0.52 -6.21
N ILE A 25 -12.74 -1.58 -5.42
CA ILE A 25 -11.93 -1.68 -4.20
C ILE A 25 -10.65 -2.47 -4.52
N LEU A 26 -9.49 -1.89 -4.19
CA LEU A 26 -8.20 -2.49 -4.56
C LEU A 26 -7.41 -2.90 -3.32
N PHE A 27 -7.30 -4.21 -3.14
CA PHE A 27 -6.36 -4.80 -2.20
C PHE A 27 -4.96 -4.79 -2.80
N TRP A 28 -4.00 -4.37 -1.97
CA TRP A 28 -2.60 -4.32 -2.34
C TRP A 28 -1.77 -4.99 -1.25
N ILE A 29 -0.58 -5.42 -1.67
CA ILE A 29 0.42 -5.98 -0.77
C ILE A 29 1.80 -5.46 -1.18
N PRO A 30 2.73 -5.29 -0.23
CA PRO A 30 4.09 -4.87 -0.53
C PRO A 30 4.75 -5.72 -1.61
N LYS A 31 5.60 -5.07 -2.41
CA LYS A 31 6.46 -5.69 -3.44
C LYS A 31 5.72 -6.46 -4.55
N SER A 32 4.43 -6.16 -4.74
CA SER A 32 3.59 -6.68 -5.83
C SER A 32 3.18 -5.60 -6.83
N GLY A 33 3.97 -4.52 -6.95
CA GLY A 33 3.60 -3.37 -7.78
C GLY A 33 2.72 -2.33 -7.07
N CYS A 34 2.72 -2.33 -5.73
CA CYS A 34 1.87 -1.44 -4.93
C CYS A 34 2.10 0.05 -5.22
N THR A 35 3.34 0.48 -5.47
CA THR A 35 3.64 1.89 -5.82
C THR A 35 2.88 2.32 -7.08
N THR A 36 2.97 1.53 -8.15
CA THR A 36 2.27 1.80 -9.42
C THR A 36 0.77 1.78 -9.23
N LEU A 37 0.24 0.79 -8.50
CA LEU A 37 -1.19 0.68 -8.23
C LEU A 37 -1.73 1.90 -7.46
N ASN A 38 -1.01 2.35 -6.42
CA ASN A 38 -1.39 3.53 -5.65
C ASN A 38 -1.34 4.79 -6.51
N ARG A 39 -0.28 4.98 -7.32
CA ARG A 39 -0.17 6.12 -8.27
C ARG A 39 -1.33 6.12 -9.26
N TRP A 40 -1.64 4.98 -9.86
CA TRP A 40 -2.76 4.86 -10.79
C TRP A 40 -4.09 5.17 -10.11
N PHE A 41 -4.35 4.61 -8.93
CA PHE A 41 -5.57 4.89 -8.18
C PHE A 41 -5.72 6.39 -7.87
N PHE A 42 -4.67 7.04 -7.36
CA PHE A 42 -4.70 8.47 -7.08
C PHE A 42 -4.82 9.31 -8.34
N PHE A 43 -4.28 8.84 -9.49
CA PHE A 43 -4.50 9.50 -10.78
C PHE A 43 -5.96 9.43 -11.21
N GLN A 44 -6.58 8.26 -11.16
CA GLN A 44 -7.99 8.09 -11.54
C GLN A 44 -8.93 8.94 -10.68
N ASN A 45 -8.55 9.21 -9.43
CA ASN A 45 -9.34 10.03 -8.50
C ASN A 45 -8.93 11.52 -8.50
N GLY A 46 -8.06 11.97 -9.42
CA GLY A 46 -7.65 13.38 -9.51
C GLY A 46 -6.76 13.89 -8.37
N LEU A 47 -6.08 12.99 -7.64
CA LEU A 47 -5.34 13.30 -6.42
C LEU A 47 -3.82 13.41 -6.59
N LEU A 48 -3.26 13.09 -7.76
CA LEU A 48 -1.80 13.09 -7.95
C LEU A 48 -1.15 14.44 -7.65
N GLU A 49 -1.80 15.55 -7.98
CA GLU A 49 -1.28 16.88 -7.65
C GLU A 49 -1.19 17.09 -6.13
N ASP A 50 -2.18 16.62 -5.38
CA ASP A 50 -2.18 16.69 -3.92
C ASP A 50 -1.09 15.79 -3.32
N VAL A 51 -0.88 14.59 -3.89
CA VAL A 51 0.25 13.71 -3.50
C VAL A 51 1.59 14.42 -3.68
N ASN A 52 1.80 15.09 -4.82
CA ASN A 52 3.03 15.80 -5.10
C ASN A 52 3.26 16.96 -4.11
N ARG A 53 2.21 17.75 -3.87
CA ARG A 53 2.27 18.94 -3.02
C ARG A 53 2.49 18.60 -1.54
N ARG A 54 1.76 17.61 -1.02
CA ARG A 54 1.73 17.32 0.43
C ARG A 54 2.75 16.26 0.86
N CYS A 55 3.21 15.43 -0.07
CA CYS A 55 4.09 14.29 0.23
C CYS A 55 5.24 14.13 -0.77
N ALA A 56 5.62 15.17 -1.51
CA ALA A 56 6.71 15.13 -2.49
C ALA A 56 6.61 13.95 -3.50
N GLY A 57 5.38 13.52 -3.82
CA GLY A 57 5.11 12.42 -4.75
C GLY A 57 5.14 11.02 -4.12
N GLU A 58 5.40 10.91 -2.82
CA GLU A 58 5.40 9.65 -2.07
C GLU A 58 3.98 9.15 -1.80
N VAL A 59 3.45 8.38 -2.74
CA VAL A 59 2.09 7.81 -2.65
C VAL A 59 1.84 6.94 -1.41
N HIS A 60 2.86 6.26 -0.89
CA HIS A 60 2.68 5.43 0.30
C HIS A 60 2.52 6.28 1.57
N HIS A 61 3.29 7.38 1.67
CA HIS A 61 3.16 8.32 2.77
C HIS A 61 1.79 9.03 2.69
N TYR A 62 1.43 9.54 1.51
CA TYR A 62 0.12 10.16 1.28
C TYR A 62 -1.04 9.23 1.64
N ARG A 63 -0.99 7.96 1.18
CA ARG A 63 -2.01 6.97 1.53
C ARG A 63 -2.17 6.84 3.04
N ASN A 64 -1.07 6.54 3.73
CA ASN A 64 -1.11 6.14 5.15
C ASN A 64 -1.41 7.32 6.09
N SER A 65 -0.85 8.50 5.80
CA SER A 65 -0.86 9.65 6.70
C SER A 65 -1.98 10.65 6.40
N ILE A 66 -2.56 10.61 5.21
CA ILE A 66 -3.57 11.58 4.77
C ILE A 66 -4.83 10.86 4.29
N TYR A 67 -4.70 10.03 3.26
CA TYR A 67 -5.87 9.53 2.53
C TYR A 67 -6.72 8.57 3.35
N THR A 68 -6.10 7.56 3.98
CA THR A 68 -6.81 6.58 4.82
C THR A 68 -7.19 7.13 6.19
N GLN A 69 -6.69 8.32 6.55
CA GLN A 69 -7.03 9.01 7.81
C GLN A 69 -8.27 9.91 7.66
N LYS A 70 -8.84 10.00 6.46
CA LYS A 70 -10.09 10.72 6.26
C LYS A 70 -11.18 10.15 7.18
N PRO A 71 -12.06 11.02 7.74
CA PRO A 71 -13.19 10.56 8.52
C PRO A 71 -13.98 9.49 7.77
N ASN A 72 -14.43 8.47 8.50
CA ASN A 72 -15.25 7.36 7.98
C ASN A 72 -14.60 6.46 6.92
N TYR A 73 -13.37 6.70 6.44
CA TYR A 73 -12.74 5.90 5.39
C TYR A 73 -12.88 4.38 5.59
N VAL A 74 -12.50 3.89 6.78
CA VAL A 74 -12.58 2.46 7.11
C VAL A 74 -14.02 1.99 7.26
N LYS A 75 -14.91 2.82 7.82
CA LYS A 75 -16.32 2.50 8.01
C LYS A 75 -17.02 2.32 6.66
N ASP A 76 -16.78 3.24 5.73
CA ASP A 76 -17.41 3.26 4.41
C ASP A 76 -16.85 2.12 3.54
N LEU A 77 -15.54 1.90 3.59
CA LEU A 77 -14.90 0.72 2.99
C LEU A 77 -15.51 -0.60 3.49
N LEU A 78 -15.67 -0.77 4.81
CA LEU A 78 -16.24 -1.99 5.39
C LEU A 78 -17.69 -2.18 4.96
N THR A 79 -18.46 -1.09 4.86
CA THR A 79 -19.85 -1.11 4.41
C THR A 79 -19.93 -1.60 2.96
N ASP A 80 -19.16 -1.00 2.05
CA ASP A 80 -19.17 -1.37 0.63
C ASP A 80 -18.63 -2.80 0.38
N LEU A 81 -17.64 -3.24 1.17
CA LEU A 81 -17.15 -4.61 1.11
C LEU A 81 -18.19 -5.63 1.58
N ARG A 82 -18.91 -5.32 2.66
CA ARG A 82 -19.94 -6.20 3.22
C ARG A 82 -21.16 -6.31 2.30
N GLU A 83 -21.56 -5.19 1.70
CA GLU A 83 -22.71 -5.13 0.81
C GLU A 83 -22.37 -5.58 -0.62
N GLY A 84 -21.09 -5.77 -0.93
CA GLY A 84 -20.65 -6.21 -2.26
C GLY A 84 -20.96 -5.20 -3.36
N LYS A 85 -21.04 -3.91 -3.02
CA LYS A 85 -21.46 -2.83 -3.93
C LYS A 85 -20.45 -2.54 -5.05
N LYS A 86 -19.19 -2.91 -4.85
CA LYS A 86 -18.07 -2.58 -5.72
C LYS A 86 -17.25 -3.82 -6.05
N ASP A 87 -16.81 -3.89 -7.30
CA ASP A 87 -15.89 -4.94 -7.72
C ASP A 87 -14.61 -4.85 -6.90
N THR A 88 -14.10 -6.01 -6.48
CA THR A 88 -12.96 -6.07 -5.57
C THR A 88 -11.86 -6.91 -6.18
N TYR A 89 -10.68 -6.30 -6.33
CA TYR A 89 -9.51 -6.98 -6.88
C TYR A 89 -8.33 -6.92 -5.92
N LYS A 90 -7.51 -7.97 -5.96
CA LYS A 90 -6.25 -8.03 -5.23
C LYS A 90 -5.09 -8.26 -6.17
N VAL A 91 -4.16 -7.32 -6.19
CA VAL A 91 -2.93 -7.49 -6.96
C VAL A 91 -1.96 -8.37 -6.18
N VAL A 92 -1.64 -9.52 -6.76
CA VAL A 92 -0.67 -10.48 -6.21
C VAL A 92 0.47 -10.72 -7.19
N ARG A 93 1.59 -11.21 -6.66
CA ARG A 93 2.78 -11.60 -7.42
C ARG A 93 3.20 -13.00 -6.99
N ASN A 94 3.87 -13.73 -7.89
CA ASN A 94 4.53 -14.99 -7.54
C ASN A 94 5.29 -14.84 -6.19
N PRO A 95 5.02 -15.71 -5.20
CA PRO A 95 5.49 -15.51 -3.83
C PRO A 95 7.01 -15.56 -3.71
N PHE A 96 7.69 -16.41 -4.48
CA PHE A 96 9.15 -16.52 -4.48
C PHE A 96 9.79 -15.24 -5.04
N ARG A 97 9.29 -14.72 -6.17
CA ARG A 97 9.77 -13.44 -6.73
C ARG A 97 9.46 -12.26 -5.79
N ARG A 98 8.33 -12.29 -5.09
CA ARG A 98 7.98 -11.28 -4.09
C ARG A 98 8.95 -11.32 -2.90
N ALA A 99 9.27 -12.51 -2.39
CA ALA A 99 10.21 -12.69 -1.29
C ALA A 99 11.60 -12.13 -1.60
N VAL A 100 12.15 -12.43 -2.79
CA VAL A 100 13.42 -11.84 -3.26
C VAL A 100 13.33 -10.31 -3.32
N SER A 101 12.24 -9.77 -3.85
CA SER A 101 12.05 -8.31 -3.91
C SER A 101 11.93 -7.67 -2.52
N SER A 102 11.30 -8.35 -1.56
CA SER A 102 11.25 -7.92 -0.15
C SER A 102 12.63 -7.95 0.50
N PHE A 103 13.39 -9.03 0.29
CA PHE A 103 14.75 -9.17 0.79
C PHE A 103 15.65 -8.05 0.26
N LEU A 104 15.70 -7.87 -1.06
CA LEU A 104 16.46 -6.79 -1.70
C LEU A 104 16.04 -5.41 -1.17
N ALA A 105 14.74 -5.15 -1.01
CA ALA A 105 14.28 -3.88 -0.47
C ALA A 105 14.70 -3.64 0.98
N ALA A 106 14.79 -4.69 1.80
CA ALA A 106 15.24 -4.59 3.17
C ALA A 106 16.76 -4.33 3.24
N ILE A 107 17.54 -5.13 2.52
CA ILE A 107 19.01 -5.02 2.54
C ILE A 107 19.53 -3.77 1.82
N CYS A 108 18.77 -3.22 0.87
CA CYS A 108 19.12 -1.96 0.19
C CYS A 108 18.59 -0.72 0.92
N SER A 109 17.91 -0.88 2.07
CA SER A 109 17.43 0.25 2.85
C SER A 109 18.62 0.99 3.48
N PRO A 110 18.75 2.32 3.31
CA PRO A 110 19.85 3.09 3.89
C PRO A 110 19.99 2.87 5.41
N ASN A 111 18.85 2.85 6.12
CA ASN A 111 18.81 2.62 7.57
C ASN A 111 19.39 1.25 7.96
N PHE A 112 19.24 0.24 7.10
CA PHE A 112 19.75 -1.10 7.36
C PHE A 112 21.22 -1.22 6.96
N ILE A 113 21.60 -0.68 5.79
CA ILE A 113 22.99 -0.72 5.30
C ILE A 113 23.94 0.00 6.27
N CYS A 114 23.56 1.17 6.77
CA CYS A 114 24.41 1.95 7.68
C CYS A 114 24.75 1.22 8.99
N LEU A 115 23.95 0.22 9.40
CA LEU A 115 24.25 -0.61 10.58
C LEU A 115 25.51 -1.46 10.43
N PHE A 116 25.96 -1.68 9.19
CA PHE A 116 27.11 -2.53 8.87
C PHE A 116 28.31 -1.72 8.36
N ASN A 117 28.41 -0.44 8.73
CA ASN A 117 29.46 0.49 8.25
C ASN A 117 29.64 0.48 6.72
N SER A 118 28.54 0.22 6.02
CA SER A 118 28.47 0.12 4.56
C SER A 118 27.63 1.27 4.01
N ASP A 119 27.62 1.45 2.69
CA ASP A 119 26.74 2.40 2.02
C ASP A 119 26.11 1.80 0.74
N ILE A 120 25.17 2.51 0.10
CA ILE A 120 24.44 1.97 -1.06
C ILE A 120 25.35 1.67 -2.28
N ASN A 121 26.49 2.34 -2.38
CA ASN A 121 27.45 2.17 -3.47
C ASN A 121 28.42 1.00 -3.20
N THR A 122 28.69 0.69 -1.94
CA THR A 122 29.57 -0.41 -1.53
C THR A 122 28.79 -1.70 -1.24
N GLY A 123 27.49 -1.60 -0.95
CA GLY A 123 26.63 -2.71 -0.61
C GLY A 123 26.97 -3.34 0.74
N LEU A 124 26.20 -4.36 1.14
CA LEU A 124 26.49 -5.10 2.37
C LEU A 124 27.55 -6.17 2.09
N SER A 125 28.77 -5.94 2.56
CA SER A 125 29.81 -6.97 2.61
C SER A 125 29.71 -7.74 3.93
N PHE A 126 29.36 -9.02 3.86
CA PHE A 126 29.45 -9.94 4.99
C PHE A 126 30.84 -10.60 4.98
N THR A 127 31.88 -9.80 5.23
CA THR A 127 33.26 -10.27 5.39
C THR A 127 33.69 -10.14 6.83
#